data_AF-A0A6A6W6J7-F1
#
_entry.id   AF-A0A6A6W6J7-F1
#
_cell.length_a   1.000
_cell.length_b   1.000
_cell.length_c   1.000
_cell.angle_alpha   90.00
_cell.angle_beta   90.00
_cell.angle_gamma   90.00
#
_symmetry.space_group_name_H-M   'P 1'
#
loop_
_entity.id
_entity.type
_entity.pdbx_description
1 polymer ?
#
loop_
_entity_poly.entity_id
_entity_poly.type
_entity_poly.pdbx_seq_one_letter_code
_entity_poly.pdbx_strand_id
1 'polypeptide(L)'
;MVLQALVVVSAILSLASASPVKRKDAIPQFVLDYAPLVYLHSQDPYRPSDLMDTIRNTKPEVNFSVVNSGPLDLNNLDTLNNLGGENVYLTSNEDVTKNPTWLNGITPNANGETENGKTSVILTIDRGNNQLDAYYFYYYAFNWGGLVLGHLNLGNHVGDWEHNMIRFQDGKPTQVWYSQHASGQAFTWDALSKEGQRILAFSGNGSHAVYSREGESAHTIPGTSFPWQGVLTDYTDKGPKWDPTKAAYFYKYDLASQVFTPYESSSPVAYLNYNGRWGDQEYPEDDPRQFNLFGNPRYSSGPNGPKFKSLDRKKICPGDPCIVMPFIAKRDFEER
;
A
#
# COMPACT_ATOMS: atom_id res chain seq x y z
N MET A 1 84.65 8.63 -16.16
CA MET A 1 83.38 9.06 -16.80
C MET A 1 82.46 7.86 -16.85
N VAL A 2 81.43 7.87 -16.01
CA VAL A 2 80.50 6.75 -15.79
C VAL A 2 79.36 6.84 -16.79
N LEU A 3 79.14 5.78 -17.56
CA LEU A 3 77.99 5.64 -18.47
C LEU A 3 76.77 5.23 -17.62
N GLN A 4 75.76 6.09 -17.50
CA GLN A 4 74.46 5.74 -16.91
C GLN A 4 73.60 5.03 -17.95
N ALA A 5 73.22 3.78 -17.68
CA ALA A 5 72.23 3.05 -18.44
C ALA A 5 70.81 3.48 -18.01
N LEU A 6 70.03 4.00 -18.95
CA LEU A 6 68.60 4.29 -18.76
C LEU A 6 67.82 2.97 -18.87
N VAL A 7 67.20 2.53 -17.78
CA VAL A 7 66.21 1.44 -17.79
C VAL A 7 64.84 2.06 -18.05
N VAL A 8 64.27 1.80 -19.23
CA VAL A 8 62.89 2.17 -19.55
C VAL A 8 61.98 1.03 -19.11
N VAL A 9 61.21 1.24 -18.04
CA VAL A 9 60.16 0.32 -17.61
C VAL A 9 58.87 0.71 -18.33
N SER A 10 58.49 -0.07 -19.35
CA SER A 10 57.17 0.04 -19.97
C SER A 10 56.10 -0.48 -19.01
N ALA A 11 55.33 0.42 -18.41
CA ALA A 11 54.12 0.07 -17.67
C ALA A 11 53.00 -0.24 -18.67
N ILE A 12 52.66 -1.52 -18.81
CA ILE A 12 51.45 -1.95 -19.53
C ILE A 12 50.26 -1.67 -18.61
N LEU A 13 49.52 -0.58 -18.87
CA LEU A 13 48.20 -0.40 -18.28
C LEU A 13 47.24 -1.41 -18.93
N SER A 14 46.93 -2.47 -18.20
CA SER A 14 45.76 -3.30 -18.50
C SER A 14 44.50 -2.51 -18.13
N LEU A 15 43.84 -1.94 -19.13
CA LEU A 15 42.44 -1.52 -19.02
C LEU A 15 41.60 -2.80 -18.84
N ALA A 16 41.34 -3.16 -17.58
CA ALA A 16 40.31 -4.13 -17.28
C ALA A 16 38.96 -3.52 -17.65
N SER A 17 38.45 -3.86 -18.83
CA SER A 17 37.03 -3.66 -19.14
C SER A 17 36.22 -4.49 -18.17
N ALA A 18 35.75 -3.86 -17.10
CA ALA A 18 34.73 -4.43 -16.26
C ALA A 18 33.45 -4.52 -17.09
N SER A 19 33.18 -5.70 -17.65
CA SER A 19 31.84 -6.04 -18.11
C SER A 19 30.88 -5.75 -16.96
N PRO A 20 29.77 -5.02 -17.18
CA PRO A 20 28.79 -4.84 -16.13
C PRO A 20 28.24 -6.23 -15.81
N VAL A 21 28.62 -6.77 -14.65
CA VAL A 21 27.88 -7.85 -14.04
C VAL A 21 26.48 -7.30 -13.88
N LYS A 22 25.56 -7.68 -14.79
CA LYS A 22 24.13 -7.41 -14.64
C LYS A 22 23.74 -8.04 -13.31
N ARG A 23 23.62 -7.23 -12.26
CA ARG A 23 23.03 -7.63 -10.98
C ARG A 23 21.56 -7.92 -11.30
N LYS A 24 21.26 -9.17 -11.65
CA LYS A 24 19.99 -9.56 -12.30
C LYS A 24 18.80 -9.58 -11.33
N ASP A 25 19.04 -9.44 -10.03
CA ASP A 25 18.05 -9.81 -9.02
C ASP A 25 17.78 -8.73 -7.96
N ALA A 26 18.20 -7.48 -8.20
CA ALA A 26 17.82 -6.36 -7.33
C ALA A 26 16.68 -5.55 -7.94
N ILE A 27 15.81 -4.99 -7.09
CA ILE A 27 14.81 -4.02 -7.52
C ILE A 27 15.50 -2.83 -8.21
N PRO A 28 14.97 -2.28 -9.32
CA PRO A 28 15.60 -1.14 -9.98
C PRO A 28 15.74 0.03 -9.02
N GLN A 29 16.94 0.61 -8.93
CA GLN A 29 17.26 1.62 -7.92
C GLN A 29 16.34 2.84 -7.99
N PHE A 30 15.91 3.26 -9.18
CA PHE A 30 14.97 4.36 -9.35
C PHE A 30 13.61 4.12 -8.65
N VAL A 31 13.19 2.87 -8.46
CA VAL A 31 11.96 2.54 -7.71
C VAL A 31 12.13 2.94 -6.23
N LEU A 32 13.35 2.86 -5.68
CA LEU A 32 13.63 3.29 -4.31
C LEU A 32 13.88 4.81 -4.25
N ASP A 33 14.63 5.35 -5.21
CA ASP A 33 15.03 6.77 -5.21
C ASP A 33 13.82 7.72 -5.33
N TYR A 34 12.77 7.29 -6.05
CA TYR A 34 11.55 8.06 -6.28
C TYR A 34 10.36 7.56 -5.45
N ALA A 35 10.56 6.61 -4.53
CA ALA A 35 9.50 6.05 -3.70
C ALA A 35 8.77 7.13 -2.89
N PRO A 36 7.48 6.97 -2.59
CA PRO A 36 6.75 7.91 -1.73
C PRO A 36 7.31 7.94 -0.31
N LEU A 37 7.25 9.12 0.31
CA LEU A 37 7.31 9.31 1.76
C LEU A 37 5.90 9.61 2.24
N VAL A 38 5.44 8.88 3.26
CA VAL A 38 4.05 8.97 3.74
C VAL A 38 4.04 9.66 5.09
N TYR A 39 3.32 10.78 5.20
CA TYR A 39 2.95 11.33 6.50
C TYR A 39 1.70 10.60 7.00
N LEU A 40 1.81 9.99 8.18
CA LEU A 40 0.68 9.43 8.90
C LEU A 40 -0.02 10.54 9.67
N HIS A 41 -1.35 10.46 9.81
CA HIS A 41 -2.07 11.47 10.59
C HIS A 41 -1.62 11.43 12.07
N SER A 42 -1.36 12.59 12.66
CA SER A 42 -0.72 12.70 13.98
C SER A 42 -1.49 11.99 15.09
N GLN A 43 -2.82 11.99 15.02
CA GLN A 43 -3.71 11.41 16.03
C GLN A 43 -4.17 9.99 15.72
N ASP A 44 -3.79 9.43 14.57
CA ASP A 44 -4.26 8.11 14.16
C ASP A 44 -3.65 7.01 15.06
N PRO A 45 -4.44 6.23 15.81
CA PRO A 45 -3.89 5.13 16.60
C PRO A 45 -3.52 3.92 15.74
N TYR A 46 -4.03 3.83 14.50
CA TYR A 46 -3.84 2.69 13.60
C TYR A 46 -2.67 2.98 12.66
N ARG A 47 -1.50 2.45 13.01
CA ARG A 47 -0.25 2.64 12.26
C ARG A 47 -0.03 1.50 11.26
N PRO A 48 0.93 1.60 10.32
CA PRO A 48 1.27 0.50 9.43
C PRO A 48 1.59 -0.78 10.22
N SER A 49 1.02 -1.90 9.80
CA SER A 49 1.03 -3.16 10.57
C SER A 49 1.86 -4.24 9.92
N ASP A 50 2.50 -5.09 10.72
CA ASP A 50 3.18 -6.27 10.21
C ASP A 50 2.17 -7.29 9.66
N LEU A 51 2.42 -7.77 8.45
CA LEU A 51 1.53 -8.72 7.78
C LEU A 51 1.42 -10.04 8.56
N MET A 52 2.54 -10.54 9.10
CA MET A 52 2.55 -11.81 9.83
C MET A 52 1.83 -11.69 11.18
N ASP A 53 1.95 -10.55 11.86
CA ASP A 53 1.19 -10.28 13.09
C ASP A 53 -0.32 -10.30 12.87
N THR A 54 -0.81 -9.85 11.71
CA THR A 54 -2.24 -10.02 11.38
C THR A 54 -2.63 -11.48 11.22
N ILE A 55 -1.81 -12.29 10.54
CA ILE A 55 -2.07 -13.74 10.39
C ILE A 55 -2.12 -14.43 11.77
N ARG A 56 -1.25 -14.03 12.71
CA ARG A 56 -1.22 -14.58 14.07
C ARG A 56 -2.45 -14.22 14.90
N ASN A 57 -3.07 -13.08 14.63
CA ASN A 57 -4.22 -12.57 15.39
C ASN A 57 -5.57 -12.81 14.69
N THR A 58 -5.58 -13.62 13.65
CA THR A 58 -6.79 -13.99 12.91
C THR A 58 -6.94 -15.50 12.78
N LYS A 59 -8.14 -15.92 12.36
CA LYS A 59 -8.49 -17.30 12.02
C LYS A 59 -9.34 -17.30 10.76
N PRO A 60 -9.19 -18.30 9.87
CA PRO A 60 -9.97 -18.37 8.65
C PRO A 60 -11.41 -18.79 8.97
N GLU A 61 -12.38 -18.01 8.51
CA GLU A 61 -13.80 -18.35 8.59
C GLU A 61 -14.48 -18.28 7.23
N VAL A 62 -15.53 -19.10 7.07
CA VAL A 62 -16.50 -19.02 5.97
C VAL A 62 -17.88 -19.01 6.61
N ASN A 63 -18.69 -18.00 6.32
CA ASN A 63 -20.02 -17.83 6.91
C ASN A 63 -19.98 -17.90 8.45
N PHE A 64 -19.07 -17.13 9.07
CA PHE A 64 -18.87 -17.06 10.53
C PHE A 64 -18.54 -18.40 11.21
N SER A 65 -18.07 -19.39 10.44
CA SER A 65 -17.64 -20.69 10.94
C SER A 65 -16.18 -20.92 10.61
N VAL A 66 -15.40 -21.30 11.62
CA VAL A 66 -13.97 -21.57 11.48
C VAL A 66 -13.72 -22.71 10.50
N VAL A 67 -12.81 -22.48 9.57
CA VAL A 67 -12.35 -23.46 8.61
C VAL A 67 -11.07 -24.11 9.13
N ASN A 68 -11.01 -25.44 9.07
CA ASN A 68 -9.80 -26.17 9.50
C ASN A 68 -8.70 -26.07 8.44
N SER A 69 -7.70 -25.22 8.67
CA SER A 69 -6.56 -24.98 7.77
C SER A 69 -5.21 -25.47 8.31
N GLY A 70 -5.14 -25.89 9.57
CA GLY A 70 -3.86 -25.98 10.29
C GLY A 70 -3.20 -24.60 10.51
N PRO A 71 -1.95 -24.55 11.00
CA PRO A 71 -1.23 -23.30 11.22
C PRO A 71 -0.98 -22.54 9.92
N LEU A 72 -1.26 -21.24 9.92
CA LEU A 72 -1.08 -20.35 8.77
C LEU A 72 0.09 -19.40 8.96
N ASP A 73 0.77 -19.10 7.86
CA ASP A 73 1.76 -18.04 7.74
C ASP A 73 1.69 -17.42 6.32
N LEU A 74 2.59 -16.48 6.04
CA LEU A 74 2.65 -15.86 4.72
C LEU A 74 3.09 -16.81 3.59
N ASN A 75 3.69 -17.97 3.91
CA ASN A 75 4.17 -18.98 2.95
C ASN A 75 3.10 -20.00 2.55
N ASN A 76 1.99 -20.11 3.28
CA ASN A 76 0.93 -21.08 2.99
C ASN A 76 -0.48 -20.49 2.96
N LEU A 77 -0.64 -19.16 3.04
CA LEU A 77 -1.96 -18.53 3.11
C LEU A 77 -2.86 -18.82 1.89
N ASP A 78 -2.28 -19.04 0.70
CA ASP A 78 -3.03 -19.41 -0.50
C ASP A 78 -3.63 -20.82 -0.47
N THR A 79 -3.24 -21.67 0.49
CA THR A 79 -3.90 -22.96 0.71
C THR A 79 -5.39 -22.80 1.04
N LEU A 80 -5.76 -21.67 1.67
CA LEU A 80 -7.15 -21.29 1.94
C LEU A 80 -7.99 -21.14 0.67
N ASN A 81 -7.36 -20.94 -0.49
CA ASN A 81 -8.08 -20.86 -1.76
C ASN A 81 -8.88 -22.15 -2.05
N ASN A 82 -8.42 -23.30 -1.55
CA ASN A 82 -9.08 -24.59 -1.71
C ASN A 82 -10.18 -24.85 -0.66
N LEU A 83 -10.31 -23.98 0.35
CA LEU A 83 -11.23 -24.16 1.48
C LEU A 83 -12.41 -23.18 1.50
N GLY A 84 -12.57 -22.39 0.44
CA GLY A 84 -13.63 -21.38 0.33
C GLY A 84 -13.29 -20.23 -0.62
N GLY A 85 -12.03 -20.14 -1.08
CA GLY A 85 -11.61 -19.16 -2.08
C GLY A 85 -11.76 -17.72 -1.58
N GLU A 86 -12.47 -16.91 -2.37
CA GLU A 86 -12.74 -15.50 -2.07
C GLU A 86 -13.65 -15.28 -0.85
N ASN A 87 -14.34 -16.33 -0.41
CA ASN A 87 -15.26 -16.29 0.74
C ASN A 87 -14.62 -16.73 2.06
N VAL A 88 -13.30 -16.94 2.08
CA VAL A 88 -12.57 -17.13 3.34
C VAL A 88 -12.17 -15.76 3.88
N TYR A 89 -12.48 -15.51 5.14
CA TYR A 89 -12.20 -14.27 5.87
C TYR A 89 -11.16 -14.53 6.94
N LEU A 90 -10.13 -13.68 7.03
CA LEU A 90 -9.18 -13.69 8.14
C LEU A 90 -9.81 -12.95 9.33
N THR A 91 -10.78 -13.60 9.98
CA THR A 91 -11.55 -13.04 11.10
C THR A 91 -10.68 -12.88 12.33
N SER A 92 -10.80 -11.75 13.04
CA SER A 92 -10.10 -11.52 14.30
C SER A 92 -10.32 -12.65 15.33
N ASN A 93 -9.27 -12.93 16.12
CA ASN A 93 -9.37 -13.79 17.30
C ASN A 93 -9.99 -13.07 18.51
N GLU A 94 -10.11 -11.74 18.47
CA GLU A 94 -10.56 -10.88 19.56
C GLU A 94 -11.75 -10.00 19.12
N ASP A 95 -12.52 -9.49 20.09
CA ASP A 95 -13.55 -8.50 19.81
C ASP A 95 -12.89 -7.15 19.48
N VAL A 96 -12.91 -6.77 18.19
CA VAL A 96 -12.29 -5.54 17.69
C VAL A 96 -12.84 -4.28 18.35
N THR A 97 -14.04 -4.32 18.93
CA THR A 97 -14.62 -3.18 19.67
C THR A 97 -13.90 -2.90 20.99
N LYS A 98 -13.05 -3.83 21.45
CA LYS A 98 -12.21 -3.67 22.63
C LYS A 98 -10.84 -3.08 22.32
N ASN A 99 -10.59 -2.71 21.05
CA ASN A 99 -9.32 -2.16 20.57
C ASN A 99 -8.10 -3.02 20.98
N PRO A 100 -8.06 -4.30 20.58
CA PRO A 100 -6.90 -5.14 20.85
C PRO A 100 -5.64 -4.52 20.25
N THR A 101 -4.52 -4.59 20.99
CA THR A 101 -3.32 -3.77 20.73
C THR A 101 -2.67 -4.04 19.37
N TRP A 102 -2.85 -5.24 18.81
CA TRP A 102 -2.28 -5.62 17.52
C TRP A 102 -2.90 -4.83 16.35
N LEU A 103 -4.09 -4.23 16.53
CA LEU A 103 -4.72 -3.35 15.54
C LEU A 103 -3.97 -2.02 15.38
N ASN A 104 -3.23 -1.58 16.39
CA ASN A 104 -2.56 -0.27 16.39
C ASN A 104 -1.31 -0.22 15.50
N GLY A 105 -0.82 -1.37 15.03
CA GLY A 105 0.37 -1.44 14.18
C GLY A 105 1.64 -0.92 14.84
N ILE A 106 2.58 -0.45 14.00
CA ILE A 106 3.94 -0.05 14.40
C ILE A 106 4.13 1.42 14.11
N THR A 107 4.44 2.21 15.14
CA THR A 107 4.79 3.63 14.96
C THR A 107 6.18 3.74 14.31
N PRO A 108 6.33 4.49 13.20
CA PRO A 108 7.64 4.72 12.60
C PRO A 108 8.60 5.45 13.55
N ASN A 109 9.87 5.04 13.56
CA ASN A 109 10.92 5.73 14.31
C ASN A 109 11.28 7.09 13.65
N ALA A 110 12.24 7.82 14.22
CA ALA A 110 12.66 9.13 13.70
C ALA A 110 13.20 9.08 12.25
N ASN A 111 13.63 7.92 11.78
CA ASN A 111 14.08 7.69 10.41
C ASN A 111 12.95 7.23 9.48
N GLY A 112 11.71 7.14 9.97
CA GLY A 112 10.55 6.67 9.25
C GLY A 112 10.49 5.16 9.05
N GLU A 113 11.20 4.38 9.84
CA GLU A 113 11.17 2.92 9.77
C GLU A 113 10.20 2.34 10.80
N THR A 114 9.36 1.40 10.37
CA THR A 114 8.60 0.53 11.28
C THR A 114 9.47 -0.66 11.68
N GLU A 115 10.16 -0.53 12.81
CA GLU A 115 11.14 -1.52 13.28
C GLU A 115 10.47 -2.87 13.60
N ASN A 116 11.18 -3.97 13.31
CA ASN A 116 10.77 -5.34 13.62
C ASN A 116 9.49 -5.85 12.92
N GLY A 117 9.05 -5.21 11.82
CA GLY A 117 7.90 -5.67 11.04
C GLY A 117 8.07 -5.46 9.53
N LYS A 118 7.20 -6.10 8.73
CA LYS A 118 7.06 -5.89 7.29
C LYS A 118 5.68 -5.30 7.00
N THR A 119 5.66 -3.98 6.85
CA THR A 119 4.43 -3.15 6.84
C THR A 119 4.01 -2.66 5.45
N SER A 120 4.80 -2.98 4.43
CA SER A 120 4.51 -2.59 3.05
C SER A 120 4.98 -3.64 2.05
N VAL A 121 4.46 -3.52 0.82
CA VAL A 121 4.84 -4.36 -0.31
C VAL A 121 5.13 -3.49 -1.51
N ILE A 122 6.33 -3.62 -2.07
CA ILE A 122 6.74 -2.90 -3.28
C ILE A 122 6.75 -3.88 -4.44
N LEU A 123 5.88 -3.62 -5.42
CA LEU A 123 5.64 -4.48 -6.56
C LEU A 123 5.98 -3.76 -7.86
N THR A 124 6.86 -4.34 -8.68
CA THR A 124 7.17 -3.81 -10.01
C THR A 124 6.52 -4.64 -11.11
N ILE A 125 6.02 -3.96 -12.13
CA ILE A 125 5.41 -4.57 -13.32
C ILE A 125 6.07 -3.97 -14.56
N ASP A 126 6.76 -4.81 -15.33
CA ASP A 126 7.30 -4.41 -16.63
C ASP A 126 6.16 -4.29 -17.65
N ARG A 127 6.04 -3.14 -18.31
CA ARG A 127 5.03 -2.85 -19.34
C ARG A 127 5.61 -2.94 -20.76
N GLY A 128 6.88 -3.30 -20.89
CA GLY A 128 7.63 -3.23 -22.15
C GLY A 128 7.97 -1.78 -22.53
N ASN A 129 8.76 -1.61 -23.59
CA ASN A 129 9.15 -0.29 -24.12
C ASN A 129 9.76 0.65 -23.05
N ASN A 130 10.55 0.07 -22.13
CA ASN A 130 11.15 0.75 -20.98
C ASN A 130 10.15 1.45 -20.05
N GLN A 131 8.88 1.03 -20.08
CA GLN A 131 7.87 1.47 -19.13
C GLN A 131 7.75 0.47 -17.98
N LEU A 132 7.73 0.97 -16.76
CA LEU A 132 7.56 0.17 -15.54
C LEU A 132 6.55 0.83 -14.63
N ASP A 133 5.62 0.05 -14.09
CA ASP A 133 4.73 0.48 -13.03
C ASP A 133 5.24 -0.07 -11.70
N ALA A 134 5.44 0.80 -10.71
CA ALA A 134 5.76 0.39 -9.34
C ALA A 134 4.59 0.72 -8.41
N TYR A 135 4.10 -0.28 -7.68
CA TYR A 135 3.10 -0.12 -6.64
C TYR A 135 3.79 -0.13 -5.28
N TYR A 136 3.37 0.76 -4.40
CA TYR A 136 3.81 0.84 -3.01
C TYR A 136 2.56 0.62 -2.16
N PHE A 137 2.34 -0.64 -1.77
CA PHE A 137 1.21 -1.04 -0.95
C PHE A 137 1.51 -0.82 0.52
N TYR A 138 0.56 -0.26 1.24
CA TYR A 138 0.59 0.02 2.66
C TYR A 138 -0.44 -0.86 3.34
N TYR A 139 -0.03 -1.51 4.42
CA TYR A 139 -0.91 -2.39 5.15
C TYR A 139 -1.20 -1.86 6.55
N TYR A 140 -2.47 -1.84 6.92
CA TYR A 140 -2.94 -1.51 8.27
C TYR A 140 -3.78 -2.66 8.79
N ALA A 141 -3.66 -3.00 10.07
CA ALA A 141 -4.42 -4.10 10.68
C ALA A 141 -5.89 -3.75 10.92
N PHE A 142 -6.23 -2.46 10.90
CA PHE A 142 -7.59 -1.98 11.12
C PHE A 142 -7.81 -0.68 10.40
N ASN A 143 -8.95 -0.55 9.72
CA ASN A 143 -9.48 0.69 9.19
C ASN A 143 -10.60 1.20 10.09
N TRP A 144 -10.49 2.44 10.57
CA TRP A 144 -11.58 3.16 11.19
C TRP A 144 -12.23 4.06 10.14
N GLY A 145 -13.41 3.67 9.64
CA GLY A 145 -13.99 4.23 8.41
C GLY A 145 -14.60 5.63 8.53
N GLY A 146 -14.26 6.39 9.57
CA GLY A 146 -14.68 7.78 9.71
C GLY A 146 -16.04 7.97 10.39
N LEU A 147 -16.43 9.23 10.55
CA LEU A 147 -17.75 9.63 11.02
C LEU A 147 -18.59 10.17 9.86
N VAL A 148 -19.78 9.60 9.70
CA VAL A 148 -20.88 10.12 8.90
C VAL A 148 -21.74 11.03 9.78
N LEU A 149 -22.11 12.21 9.25
CA LEU A 149 -22.91 13.21 9.96
C LEU A 149 -22.29 13.66 11.30
N GLY A 150 -20.96 13.55 11.44
CA GLY A 150 -20.21 13.97 12.62
C GLY A 150 -20.36 13.09 13.86
N HIS A 151 -21.11 11.99 13.81
CA HIS A 151 -21.31 11.12 14.99
C HIS A 151 -21.56 9.63 14.69
N LEU A 152 -21.86 9.25 13.45
CA LEU A 152 -22.11 7.85 13.08
C LEU A 152 -20.87 7.23 12.46
N ASN A 153 -20.18 6.37 13.19
CA ASN A 153 -19.01 5.69 12.66
C ASN A 153 -19.41 4.51 11.76
N LEU A 154 -18.91 4.51 10.52
CA LEU A 154 -19.22 3.49 9.50
C LEU A 154 -17.95 2.97 8.84
N GLY A 155 -18.04 1.83 8.15
CA GLY A 155 -16.96 1.32 7.30
C GLY A 155 -15.71 0.84 8.05
N ASN A 156 -15.83 0.47 9.33
CA ASN A 156 -14.72 -0.16 10.02
C ASN A 156 -14.48 -1.56 9.47
N HIS A 157 -13.23 -1.95 9.32
CA HIS A 157 -12.89 -3.33 8.99
C HIS A 157 -11.50 -3.69 9.49
N VAL A 158 -11.32 -4.96 9.86
CA VAL A 158 -9.99 -5.53 10.06
C VAL A 158 -9.31 -5.62 8.70
N GLY A 159 -8.01 -5.36 8.70
CA GLY A 159 -7.14 -5.34 7.52
C GLY A 159 -7.45 -4.23 6.55
N ASP A 160 -6.44 -3.57 6.03
CA ASP A 160 -6.60 -2.52 5.03
C ASP A 160 -5.40 -2.42 4.11
N TRP A 161 -5.68 -2.19 2.82
CA TRP A 161 -4.68 -2.15 1.75
C TRP A 161 -4.83 -0.87 0.94
N GLU A 162 -3.97 0.09 1.24
CA GLU A 162 -3.85 1.35 0.51
C GLU A 162 -2.58 1.33 -0.36
N HIS A 163 -2.48 2.21 -1.35
CA HIS A 163 -1.29 2.28 -2.19
C HIS A 163 -1.10 3.59 -2.95
N ASN A 164 0.17 3.88 -3.22
CA ASN A 164 0.54 4.66 -4.39
C ASN A 164 0.95 3.75 -5.54
N MET A 165 0.81 4.24 -6.76
CA MET A 165 1.45 3.61 -7.92
C MET A 165 2.12 4.68 -8.78
N ILE A 166 3.40 4.48 -9.11
CA ILE A 166 4.20 5.40 -9.92
C ILE A 166 4.48 4.72 -11.27
N ARG A 167 4.19 5.44 -12.35
CA ARG A 167 4.57 5.02 -13.71
C ARG A 167 5.91 5.64 -14.10
N PHE A 168 6.85 4.79 -14.50
CA PHE A 168 8.17 5.18 -14.99
C PHE A 168 8.28 4.96 -16.49
N GLN A 169 8.96 5.88 -17.16
CA GLN A 169 9.40 5.77 -18.55
C GLN A 169 10.92 6.00 -18.59
N ASP A 170 11.69 5.04 -19.10
CA ASP A 170 13.15 5.11 -19.14
C ASP A 170 13.77 5.41 -17.76
N GLY A 171 13.20 4.81 -16.70
CA GLY A 171 13.62 4.99 -15.31
C GLY A 171 13.23 6.32 -14.68
N LYS A 172 12.49 7.19 -15.39
CA LYS A 172 12.00 8.49 -14.87
C LYS A 172 10.52 8.43 -14.55
N PRO A 173 10.08 8.89 -13.37
CA PRO A 173 8.67 8.90 -13.02
C PRO A 173 7.90 9.92 -13.87
N THR A 174 6.66 9.58 -14.24
CA THR A 174 5.83 10.40 -15.15
C THR A 174 4.47 10.73 -14.56
N GLN A 175 3.84 9.77 -13.87
CA GLN A 175 2.51 9.89 -13.31
C GLN A 175 2.42 9.09 -12.01
N VAL A 176 1.52 9.50 -11.12
CA VAL A 176 1.30 8.86 -9.83
C VAL A 176 -0.19 8.71 -9.55
N TRP A 177 -0.57 7.53 -9.08
CA TRP A 177 -1.87 7.23 -8.50
C TRP A 177 -1.81 7.31 -6.97
N TYR A 178 -2.84 7.89 -6.37
CA TYR A 178 -3.10 7.92 -4.94
C TYR A 178 -4.44 7.22 -4.71
N SER A 179 -4.46 6.04 -4.05
CA SER A 179 -5.71 5.34 -3.76
C SER A 179 -6.50 6.03 -2.65
N GLN A 180 -7.82 6.12 -2.84
CA GLN A 180 -8.74 6.71 -1.88
C GLN A 180 -9.98 5.81 -1.84
N HIS A 181 -10.09 4.97 -0.81
CA HIS A 181 -11.17 4.00 -0.66
C HIS A 181 -11.27 3.09 -1.92
N ALA A 182 -12.44 3.04 -2.56
CA ALA A 182 -12.67 2.27 -3.79
C ALA A 182 -12.17 2.95 -5.08
N SER A 183 -11.59 4.15 -5.00
CA SER A 183 -11.15 4.95 -6.15
C SER A 183 -9.80 5.63 -5.86
N GLY A 184 -9.60 6.85 -6.33
CA GLY A 184 -8.38 7.62 -6.11
C GLY A 184 -8.21 8.76 -7.10
N GLN A 185 -7.02 9.34 -7.07
CA GLN A 185 -6.64 10.49 -7.89
C GLN A 185 -5.31 10.23 -8.59
N ALA A 186 -5.21 10.69 -9.83
CA ALA A 186 -3.98 10.63 -10.61
C ALA A 186 -3.39 12.03 -10.82
N PHE A 187 -2.07 12.13 -10.75
CA PHE A 187 -1.32 13.37 -10.96
C PHE A 187 -0.16 13.14 -11.92
N THR A 188 0.24 14.17 -12.65
CA THR A 188 1.56 14.18 -13.28
C THR A 188 2.63 14.23 -12.20
N TRP A 189 3.80 13.65 -12.47
CA TRP A 189 4.90 13.66 -11.49
C TRP A 189 5.26 15.09 -11.05
N ASP A 190 5.32 16.02 -11.99
CA ASP A 190 5.72 17.41 -11.74
C ASP A 190 4.72 18.19 -10.88
N ALA A 191 3.45 17.79 -10.86
CA ALA A 191 2.41 18.43 -10.06
C ALA A 191 2.62 18.26 -8.54
N LEU A 192 3.36 17.23 -8.13
CA LEU A 192 3.38 16.76 -6.75
C LEU A 192 4.46 17.43 -5.90
N SER A 193 4.13 17.66 -4.63
CA SER A 193 5.10 18.05 -3.60
C SER A 193 6.10 16.92 -3.34
N LYS A 194 7.37 17.27 -3.12
CA LYS A 194 8.47 16.32 -2.94
C LYS A 194 9.41 16.75 -1.82
N GLU A 195 10.01 15.77 -1.15
CA GLU A 195 11.20 15.93 -0.32
C GLU A 195 12.38 15.27 -1.05
N GLY A 196 13.33 16.06 -1.50
CA GLY A 196 14.34 15.59 -2.45
C GLY A 196 13.68 15.10 -3.75
N GLN A 197 13.90 13.83 -4.09
CA GLN A 197 13.31 13.18 -5.27
C GLN A 197 12.03 12.38 -4.97
N ARG A 198 11.58 12.36 -3.71
CA ARG A 198 10.50 11.48 -3.25
C ARG A 198 9.22 12.28 -3.08
N ILE A 199 8.12 11.80 -3.68
CA ILE A 199 6.81 12.44 -3.51
C ILE A 199 6.32 12.33 -2.07
N LEU A 200 5.57 13.34 -1.64
CA LEU A 200 4.90 13.32 -0.35
C LEU A 200 3.47 12.79 -0.52
N ALA A 201 3.12 11.81 0.30
CA ALA A 201 1.79 11.27 0.46
C ALA A 201 1.31 11.48 1.89
N PHE A 202 0.00 11.57 2.09
CA PHE A 202 -0.61 11.80 3.38
C PHE A 202 -1.72 10.77 3.61
N SER A 203 -1.61 9.99 4.67
CA SER A 203 -2.59 8.96 5.01
C SER A 203 -3.70 9.54 5.89
N GLY A 204 -4.95 9.29 5.51
CA GLY A 204 -6.14 9.73 6.24
C GLY A 204 -6.22 9.14 7.65
N ASN A 205 -6.75 9.92 8.60
CA ASN A 205 -6.96 9.49 9.98
C ASN A 205 -7.95 8.32 10.07
N GLY A 206 -7.43 7.12 10.30
CA GLY A 206 -8.19 5.87 10.45
C GLY A 206 -8.66 5.24 9.15
N SER A 207 -9.01 6.04 8.12
CA SER A 207 -9.40 5.52 6.81
C SER A 207 -8.23 5.14 5.91
N HIS A 208 -7.03 5.61 6.26
CA HIS A 208 -5.74 5.45 5.58
C HIS A 208 -5.66 5.86 4.11
N ALA A 209 -6.77 6.26 3.49
CA ALA A 209 -6.84 6.78 2.14
C ALA A 209 -5.71 7.78 1.89
N VAL A 210 -5.09 7.67 0.72
CA VAL A 210 -3.83 8.33 0.41
C VAL A 210 -4.10 9.61 -0.37
N TYR A 211 -3.56 10.72 0.13
CA TYR A 211 -3.76 12.05 -0.44
C TYR A 211 -2.44 12.68 -0.85
N SER A 212 -2.50 13.57 -1.85
CA SER A 212 -1.34 14.31 -2.37
C SER A 212 -1.03 15.59 -1.58
N ARG A 213 -1.87 15.94 -0.60
CA ARG A 213 -1.75 17.13 0.25
C ARG A 213 -2.33 16.87 1.64
N GLU A 214 -1.90 17.68 2.61
CA GLU A 214 -2.49 17.73 3.95
C GLU A 214 -3.82 18.51 3.97
N GLY A 215 -4.68 18.16 4.93
CA GLY A 215 -5.97 18.79 5.16
C GLY A 215 -7.17 17.88 4.99
N GLU A 216 -8.29 18.58 4.79
CA GLU A 216 -9.59 17.99 4.56
C GLU A 216 -9.74 17.56 3.10
N SER A 217 -10.24 16.34 2.94
CA SER A 217 -10.65 15.77 1.66
C SER A 217 -12.06 15.23 1.79
N ALA A 218 -13.03 16.08 1.44
CA ALA A 218 -14.43 15.72 1.37
C ALA A 218 -14.67 14.67 0.28
N HIS A 219 -15.41 13.63 0.60
CA HIS A 219 -15.85 12.61 -0.34
C HIS A 219 -17.30 12.20 -0.08
N THR A 220 -17.86 11.38 -0.97
CA THR A 220 -19.28 10.98 -0.94
C THR A 220 -19.45 9.57 -0.37
N ILE A 221 -20.56 9.32 0.30
CA ILE A 221 -20.97 7.95 0.69
C ILE A 221 -21.20 7.13 -0.60
N PRO A 222 -20.49 5.99 -0.80
CA PRO A 222 -20.70 5.13 -1.95
C PRO A 222 -22.16 4.70 -2.11
N GLY A 223 -22.67 4.70 -3.34
CA GLY A 223 -24.05 4.26 -3.64
C GLY A 223 -25.16 5.26 -3.31
N THR A 224 -24.83 6.48 -2.88
CA THR A 224 -25.83 7.52 -2.60
C THR A 224 -25.67 8.75 -3.52
N SER A 225 -26.78 9.35 -3.92
CA SER A 225 -26.84 10.60 -4.69
C SER A 225 -27.18 11.82 -3.82
N PHE A 226 -26.82 11.80 -2.53
CA PHE A 226 -27.19 12.87 -1.60
C PHE A 226 -26.68 14.25 -2.09
N PRO A 227 -27.49 15.31 -1.98
CA PRO A 227 -27.15 16.65 -2.46
C PRO A 227 -26.08 17.39 -1.61
N TRP A 228 -25.41 16.70 -0.69
CA TRP A 228 -24.37 17.27 0.18
C TRP A 228 -23.07 16.50 -0.01
N GLN A 229 -22.22 16.97 -0.94
CA GLN A 229 -20.81 16.57 -0.97
C GLN A 229 -20.16 16.96 0.38
N GLY A 230 -19.45 16.05 1.05
CA GLY A 230 -18.73 16.32 2.31
C GLY A 230 -19.31 15.77 3.60
N VAL A 231 -20.28 14.85 3.54
CA VAL A 231 -20.81 14.14 4.73
C VAL A 231 -19.75 13.20 5.36
N LEU A 232 -18.78 12.77 4.55
CA LEU A 232 -17.56 12.11 4.99
C LEU A 232 -16.37 12.98 4.56
N THR A 233 -15.48 13.27 5.50
CA THR A 233 -14.27 14.04 5.25
C THR A 233 -13.11 13.28 5.86
N ASP A 234 -12.11 12.98 5.04
CA ASP A 234 -10.84 12.50 5.53
C ASP A 234 -9.98 13.68 5.96
N TYR A 235 -9.25 13.47 7.05
CA TYR A 235 -8.32 14.43 7.62
C TYR A 235 -6.91 13.89 7.51
N THR A 236 -6.02 14.71 6.97
CA THR A 236 -4.60 14.42 6.82
C THR A 236 -3.76 15.55 7.38
N ASP A 237 -2.61 15.23 7.95
CA ASP A 237 -1.65 16.22 8.46
C ASP A 237 -0.20 15.72 8.33
N LYS A 238 0.75 16.52 8.82
CA LYS A 238 2.18 16.15 8.92
C LYS A 238 2.51 15.54 10.29
N GLY A 239 1.86 14.44 10.62
CA GLY A 239 2.24 13.60 11.76
C GLY A 239 3.55 12.83 11.52
N PRO A 240 3.72 11.64 12.11
CA PRO A 240 4.91 10.82 11.91
C PRO A 240 5.18 10.55 10.43
N LYS A 241 6.41 10.82 9.98
CA LYS A 241 6.86 10.49 8.63
C LYS A 241 7.29 9.04 8.55
N TRP A 242 6.76 8.31 7.58
CA TRP A 242 7.03 6.91 7.30
C TRP A 242 7.71 6.74 5.94
N ASP A 243 8.69 5.87 5.88
CA ASP A 243 9.38 5.42 4.68
C ASP A 243 9.02 3.94 4.40
N PRO A 244 8.07 3.69 3.48
CA PRO A 244 7.65 2.33 3.14
C PRO A 244 8.81 1.44 2.66
N THR A 245 9.88 2.00 2.08
CA THR A 245 10.98 1.19 1.52
C THR A 245 11.81 0.48 2.58
N LYS A 246 11.77 0.92 3.84
CA LYS A 246 12.61 0.38 4.91
C LYS A 246 12.10 -0.93 5.49
N ALA A 247 10.80 -1.18 5.40
CA ALA A 247 10.12 -2.35 5.97
C ALA A 247 9.23 -3.04 4.93
N ALA A 248 9.72 -3.15 3.69
CA ALA A 248 8.97 -3.73 2.57
C ALA A 248 9.36 -5.18 2.27
N TYR A 249 8.41 -5.93 1.72
CA TYR A 249 8.73 -7.02 0.81
C TYR A 249 8.77 -6.51 -0.63
N PHE A 250 9.64 -7.10 -1.47
CA PHE A 250 9.87 -6.64 -2.85
C PHE A 250 9.58 -7.74 -3.86
N TYR A 251 8.74 -7.46 -4.85
CA TYR A 251 8.34 -8.43 -5.87
C TYR A 251 8.28 -7.86 -7.29
N LYS A 252 8.37 -8.76 -8.26
CA LYS A 252 7.95 -8.57 -9.64
C LYS A 252 6.60 -9.26 -9.84
N TYR A 253 5.74 -8.68 -10.67
CA TYR A 253 4.56 -9.37 -11.19
C TYR A 253 4.62 -9.43 -12.70
N ASP A 254 4.53 -10.65 -13.24
CA ASP A 254 4.45 -10.88 -14.67
C ASP A 254 2.98 -10.94 -15.11
N LEU A 255 2.58 -10.02 -16.00
CA LEU A 255 1.19 -9.89 -16.42
C LEU A 255 0.68 -11.07 -17.25
N ALA A 256 1.58 -11.72 -18.00
CA ALA A 256 1.20 -12.78 -18.93
C ALA A 256 0.92 -14.10 -18.19
N SER A 257 1.81 -14.46 -17.28
CA SER A 257 1.71 -15.67 -16.45
C SER A 257 0.94 -15.44 -15.14
N GLN A 258 0.70 -14.18 -14.76
CA GLN A 258 0.09 -13.79 -13.49
C GLN A 258 0.87 -14.29 -12.25
N VAL A 259 2.19 -14.36 -12.36
CA VAL A 259 3.07 -14.88 -11.32
C VAL A 259 3.77 -13.75 -10.57
N PHE A 260 3.72 -13.81 -9.24
CA PHE A 260 4.57 -13.02 -8.36
C PHE A 260 5.93 -13.71 -8.19
N THR A 261 7.01 -12.95 -8.41
CA THR A 261 8.39 -13.42 -8.18
C THR A 261 9.07 -12.49 -7.19
N PRO A 262 9.59 -12.99 -6.06
CA PRO A 262 10.27 -12.13 -5.10
C PRO A 262 11.64 -11.70 -5.63
N TYR A 263 12.06 -10.49 -5.28
CA TYR A 263 13.46 -10.06 -5.47
C TYR A 263 14.39 -10.73 -4.45
N GLU A 264 13.90 -11.01 -3.24
CA GLU A 264 14.60 -11.75 -2.21
C GLU A 264 14.04 -13.17 -2.12
N SER A 265 14.85 -14.20 -2.41
CA SER A 265 14.37 -15.58 -2.53
C SER A 265 13.70 -16.16 -1.27
N SER A 266 13.96 -15.58 -0.10
CA SER A 266 13.33 -15.95 1.17
C SER A 266 11.96 -15.28 1.40
N SER A 267 11.56 -14.32 0.56
CA SER A 267 10.30 -13.62 0.74
C SER A 267 9.10 -14.53 0.41
N PRO A 268 8.09 -14.60 1.28
CA PRO A 268 6.90 -15.42 1.06
C PRO A 268 6.12 -14.92 -0.16
N VAL A 269 5.47 -15.81 -0.90
CA VAL A 269 4.65 -15.43 -2.08
C VAL A 269 3.18 -15.80 -1.90
N ALA A 270 2.87 -16.86 -1.13
CA ALA A 270 1.52 -17.40 -1.00
C ALA A 270 0.49 -16.37 -0.54
N TYR A 271 0.82 -15.45 0.38
CA TYR A 271 -0.12 -14.41 0.79
C TYR A 271 -0.56 -13.46 -0.33
N LEU A 272 0.28 -13.22 -1.35
CA LEU A 272 -0.12 -12.45 -2.54
C LEU A 272 -1.08 -13.24 -3.43
N ASN A 273 -1.00 -14.58 -3.37
CA ASN A 273 -1.88 -15.49 -4.09
C ASN A 273 -3.17 -15.84 -3.32
N TYR A 274 -3.32 -15.41 -2.06
CA TYR A 274 -4.56 -15.61 -1.32
C TYR A 274 -5.73 -14.83 -1.96
N ASN A 275 -6.84 -15.52 -2.23
CA ASN A 275 -8.04 -14.97 -2.88
C ASN A 275 -9.01 -14.32 -1.89
N GLY A 276 -8.97 -14.71 -0.62
CA GLY A 276 -9.96 -14.30 0.38
C GLY A 276 -9.80 -12.86 0.87
N ARG A 277 -10.40 -12.61 2.03
CA ARG A 277 -10.52 -11.30 2.65
C ARG A 277 -9.55 -11.16 3.82
N TRP A 278 -8.78 -10.08 3.80
CA TRP A 278 -7.92 -9.68 4.90
C TRP A 278 -8.76 -8.98 5.95
N GLY A 279 -9.40 -9.76 6.82
CA GLY A 279 -10.25 -9.27 7.90
C GLY A 279 -11.57 -10.03 8.00
N ASP A 280 -12.35 -9.67 9.01
CA ASP A 280 -13.66 -10.22 9.33
C ASP A 280 -14.63 -10.14 8.13
N GLN A 281 -15.61 -11.05 8.12
CA GLN A 281 -16.83 -10.88 7.31
C GLN A 281 -17.67 -9.75 7.90
N GLU A 282 -18.34 -8.96 7.04
CA GLU A 282 -19.31 -7.93 7.48
C GLU A 282 -20.23 -8.49 8.58
N TYR A 283 -20.33 -7.78 9.71
CA TYR A 283 -21.08 -8.31 10.86
C TYR A 283 -22.56 -8.46 10.51
N PRO A 284 -23.24 -9.53 10.96
CA PRO A 284 -24.67 -9.73 10.74
C PRO A 284 -25.50 -8.54 11.25
N GLU A 285 -26.67 -8.31 10.62
CA GLU A 285 -27.57 -7.22 11.02
C GLU A 285 -28.09 -7.35 12.46
N ASP A 286 -28.14 -8.57 13.00
CA ASP A 286 -28.54 -8.86 14.39
C ASP A 286 -27.38 -8.82 15.40
N ASP A 287 -26.14 -8.59 14.95
CA ASP A 287 -25.01 -8.36 15.86
C ASP A 287 -25.22 -7.02 16.59
N PRO A 288 -25.18 -6.99 17.93
CA PRO A 288 -25.44 -5.76 18.71
C PRO A 288 -24.41 -4.64 18.47
N ARG A 289 -23.25 -4.96 17.88
CA ARG A 289 -22.21 -3.99 17.51
C ARG A 289 -22.46 -3.41 16.12
N GLN A 290 -23.27 -4.06 15.31
CA GLN A 290 -23.57 -3.66 13.93
C GLN A 290 -24.71 -2.64 13.89
N PHE A 291 -24.62 -1.73 12.94
CA PHE A 291 -25.78 -1.05 12.39
C PHE A 291 -25.50 -0.73 10.93
N ASN A 292 -26.55 -0.61 10.13
CA ASN A 292 -26.42 -0.26 8.73
C ASN A 292 -27.15 1.05 8.46
N LEU A 293 -26.45 2.00 7.85
CA LEU A 293 -27.02 3.26 7.41
C LEU A 293 -27.00 3.31 5.88
N PHE A 294 -28.17 3.14 5.26
CA PHE A 294 -28.35 3.23 3.81
C PHE A 294 -27.40 2.32 3.00
N GLY A 295 -27.22 1.08 3.43
CA GLY A 295 -26.31 0.12 2.80
C GLY A 295 -24.85 0.24 3.24
N ASN A 296 -24.54 1.12 4.18
CA ASN A 296 -23.19 1.29 4.73
C ASN A 296 -23.14 0.73 6.15
N PRO A 297 -22.53 -0.44 6.37
CA PRO A 297 -22.44 -1.07 7.68
C PRO A 297 -21.42 -0.35 8.57
N ARG A 298 -21.57 -0.47 9.89
CA ARG A 298 -20.55 -0.07 10.85
C ARG A 298 -19.28 -0.91 10.73
N TYR A 299 -19.46 -2.22 10.63
CA TYR A 299 -18.38 -3.20 10.46
C TYR A 299 -18.55 -3.91 9.12
N SER A 300 -17.76 -3.52 8.13
CA SER A 300 -17.77 -4.12 6.79
C SER A 300 -16.78 -5.28 6.70
N SER A 301 -16.89 -6.04 5.61
CA SER A 301 -15.89 -7.06 5.29
C SER A 301 -14.50 -6.46 5.06
N GLY A 302 -13.44 -7.15 5.50
CA GLY A 302 -12.07 -6.81 5.14
C GLY A 302 -11.83 -6.84 3.61
N PRO A 303 -10.84 -6.11 3.08
CA PRO A 303 -10.57 -6.06 1.64
C PRO A 303 -9.88 -7.33 1.14
N ASN A 304 -9.87 -7.54 -0.19
CA ASN A 304 -8.93 -8.49 -0.79
C ASN A 304 -7.51 -7.91 -0.85
N GLY A 305 -6.52 -8.77 -1.10
CA GLY A 305 -5.10 -8.40 -1.14
C GLY A 305 -4.64 -7.64 -2.40
N PRO A 306 -3.33 -7.34 -2.50
CA PRO A 306 -2.74 -6.50 -3.55
C PRO A 306 -3.05 -6.90 -4.99
N LYS A 307 -3.18 -8.21 -5.28
CA LYS A 307 -3.45 -8.68 -6.64
C LYS A 307 -4.76 -8.19 -7.24
N PHE A 308 -5.71 -7.79 -6.39
CA PHE A 308 -7.02 -7.29 -6.81
C PHE A 308 -7.04 -5.78 -7.07
N LYS A 309 -5.90 -5.09 -6.93
CA LYS A 309 -5.79 -3.62 -7.14
C LYS A 309 -5.48 -3.27 -8.60
N SER A 310 -6.14 -3.97 -9.53
CA SER A 310 -6.08 -3.78 -11.00
C SER A 310 -4.65 -3.73 -11.55
N LEU A 311 -3.82 -4.74 -11.23
CA LEU A 311 -2.41 -4.77 -11.63
C LEU A 311 -2.20 -4.70 -13.15
N ASP A 312 -3.18 -5.16 -13.94
CA ASP A 312 -3.17 -5.18 -15.40
C ASP A 312 -3.65 -3.87 -16.07
N ARG A 313 -4.03 -2.84 -15.27
CA ARG A 313 -4.52 -1.55 -15.78
C ARG A 313 -3.58 -0.93 -16.82
N LYS A 314 -4.17 -0.41 -17.91
CA LYS A 314 -3.42 0.19 -19.03
C LYS A 314 -3.02 1.64 -18.76
N LYS A 315 -3.87 2.39 -18.06
CA LYS A 315 -3.64 3.78 -17.66
C LYS A 315 -3.20 3.84 -16.20
N ILE A 316 -2.78 5.02 -15.73
CA ILE A 316 -2.48 5.24 -14.31
C ILE A 316 -3.73 5.04 -13.44
N CYS A 317 -4.91 5.43 -13.94
CA CYS A 317 -6.19 5.17 -13.29
C CYS A 317 -6.67 3.73 -13.59
N PRO A 318 -7.31 3.05 -12.62
CA PRO A 318 -7.87 1.72 -12.83
C PRO A 318 -9.18 1.74 -13.65
N GLY A 319 -9.87 2.89 -13.75
CA GLY A 319 -11.12 3.05 -14.50
C GLY A 319 -11.14 4.27 -15.43
N ASP A 320 -12.25 4.45 -16.12
CA ASP A 320 -12.50 5.57 -17.04
C ASP A 320 -13.63 6.50 -16.54
N PRO A 321 -13.55 7.83 -16.79
CA PRO A 321 -12.44 8.51 -17.48
C PRO A 321 -11.20 8.62 -16.59
N CYS A 322 -10.02 8.38 -17.19
CA CYS A 322 -8.76 8.60 -16.48
C CYS A 322 -8.31 10.06 -16.60
N ILE A 323 -8.47 10.83 -15.53
CA ILE A 323 -8.06 12.23 -15.43
C ILE A 323 -6.75 12.31 -14.67
N VAL A 324 -5.71 12.79 -15.35
CA VAL A 324 -4.37 13.01 -14.75
C VAL A 324 -4.19 14.50 -14.50
N MET A 325 -4.22 14.92 -13.25
CA MET A 325 -4.15 16.33 -12.87
C MET A 325 -2.72 16.87 -12.97
N PRO A 326 -2.50 18.01 -13.67
CA PRO A 326 -1.18 18.61 -13.80
C PRO A 326 -0.84 19.59 -12.65
N PHE A 327 -1.68 19.66 -11.62
CA PHE A 327 -1.48 20.46 -10.42
C PHE A 327 -2.23 19.82 -9.23
N ILE A 328 -1.79 20.13 -8.03
CA ILE A 328 -2.60 19.93 -6.82
C ILE A 328 -3.49 21.16 -6.67
N ALA A 329 -4.81 20.99 -6.67
CA ALA A 329 -5.73 22.11 -6.46
C ALA A 329 -5.39 22.84 -5.14
N LYS A 330 -5.41 24.17 -5.14
CA LYS A 330 -5.35 24.94 -3.89
C LYS A 330 -6.68 24.76 -3.15
N ARG A 331 -6.68 24.90 -1.82
CA ARG A 331 -7.96 24.99 -1.09
C ARG A 331 -8.61 26.31 -1.49
N ASP A 332 -9.79 26.25 -2.09
CA ASP A 332 -10.64 27.42 -2.27
C ASP A 332 -11.39 27.74 -0.96
N PHE A 333 -10.67 27.92 0.15
CA PHE A 333 -11.22 28.49 1.40
C PHE A 333 -10.09 29.13 2.21
N GLU A 334 -9.47 30.17 1.64
CA GLU A 334 -9.03 31.34 2.42
C GLU A 334 -10.05 32.45 2.15
N GLU A 335 -11.26 32.34 2.69
CA GLU A 335 -12.12 33.52 2.87
C GLU A 335 -12.89 33.45 4.18
N ARG A 336 -12.45 34.34 5.10
CA ARG A 336 -13.09 34.94 6.27
C ARG A 336 -12.77 34.38 7.64
#